data_AF-A0A538DKG3-F1
#
_entry.id   AF-A0A538DKG3-F1
#
_cell.length_a   1.000
_cell.length_b   1.000
_cell.length_c   1.000
_cell.angle_alpha   90.00
_cell.angle_beta   90.00
_cell.angle_gamma   90.00
#
_symmetry.space_group_name_H-M   'P 1'
#
loop_
_entity.id
_entity.type
_entity.pdbx_description
1 polymer ?
#
loop_
_entity_poly.entity_id
_entity_poly.type
_entity_poly.pdbx_seq_one_letter_code
_entity_poly.pdbx_strand_id
1 'polypeptide(L)'
;MRVPVSWLRDYVPLEMPLEELATRLSISTAEIEGVERRGVPDEDGNLGLFRIGKVVEAEKHPNADRLQLCRVDVGEGEPRQIVCGAWNFGAGATVAVALPGAVLPGGLKLDRRKVRGELSDGMILAEDELELGSDHSEIMVLPDTEAGTPLADVLPLVDDVLLVESTGNRPDLLSIYGIAREVAALYDLELAPAPGVDPEPAGDEPVDITVDDFAGCPRYIGRLFREVTVGPSPVWLKTRLHSAGMRPISNVVDATNYVMLALGNPLHAFDLSALAGAKIIVRRAKPDETIRTLDGVERRLQEPDLVIADAEGAVAIAGI
;
A
#
# COMPACT_ATOMS: atom_id res chain seq x y z
N MET A 1 -4.83 -12.24 -9.46
CA MET A 1 -3.88 -11.58 -8.53
C MET A 1 -3.05 -10.57 -9.31
N ARG A 2 -2.77 -9.40 -8.74
CA ARG A 2 -1.86 -8.40 -9.33
C ARG A 2 -0.49 -8.54 -8.71
N VAL A 3 0.55 -8.68 -9.54
CA VAL A 3 1.93 -8.89 -9.10
C VAL A 3 2.80 -7.75 -9.64
N PRO A 4 3.09 -6.73 -8.80
CA PRO A 4 3.98 -5.65 -9.19
C PRO A 4 5.39 -6.18 -9.45
N VAL A 5 5.96 -5.89 -10.62
CA VAL A 5 7.24 -6.43 -11.06
C VAL A 5 8.38 -5.88 -10.21
N SER A 6 8.31 -4.61 -9.79
CA SER A 6 9.28 -4.03 -8.85
C SER A 6 9.35 -4.81 -7.54
N TRP A 7 8.21 -5.27 -7.02
CA TRP A 7 8.15 -6.04 -5.78
C TRP A 7 8.59 -7.49 -5.98
N LEU A 8 8.30 -8.08 -7.14
CA LEU A 8 8.79 -9.41 -7.49
C LEU A 8 10.33 -9.46 -7.51
N ARG A 9 10.97 -8.39 -8.01
CA ARG A 9 12.44 -8.26 -8.08
C ARG A 9 13.15 -8.24 -6.74
N ASP A 10 12.46 -7.91 -5.65
CA ASP A 10 13.04 -8.01 -4.29
C ASP A 10 13.40 -9.45 -3.92
N TYR A 11 12.70 -10.43 -4.50
CA TYR A 11 12.83 -11.83 -4.12
C TYR A 11 13.54 -12.68 -5.17
N VAL A 12 13.49 -12.29 -6.44
CA VAL A 12 14.13 -13.04 -7.53
C VAL A 12 14.66 -12.08 -8.60
N PRO A 13 15.92 -12.21 -9.03
CA PRO A 13 16.49 -11.35 -10.06
C PRO A 13 15.83 -11.63 -11.41
N LEU A 14 15.12 -10.66 -11.97
CA LEU A 14 14.49 -10.82 -13.28
C LEU A 14 15.48 -10.42 -14.38
N GLU A 15 16.21 -11.40 -14.90
CA GLU A 15 17.23 -11.22 -15.94
C GLU A 15 16.66 -11.28 -17.37
N MET A 16 15.40 -11.66 -17.51
CA MET A 16 14.70 -11.81 -18.78
C MET A 16 13.74 -10.63 -19.07
N PRO A 17 13.37 -10.39 -20.34
CA PRO A 17 12.30 -9.48 -20.68
C PRO A 17 10.96 -9.89 -20.06
N LEU A 18 10.14 -8.90 -19.67
CA LEU A 18 8.87 -9.16 -18.98
C LEU A 18 7.88 -9.97 -19.83
N GLU A 19 7.85 -9.76 -21.14
CA GLU A 19 7.02 -10.52 -22.08
C GLU A 19 7.41 -12.01 -22.11
N GLU A 20 8.70 -12.31 -22.01
CA GLU A 20 9.20 -13.68 -21.94
C GLU A 20 8.79 -14.33 -20.62
N LEU A 21 8.95 -13.61 -19.50
CA LEU A 21 8.52 -14.05 -18.18
C LEU A 21 7.03 -14.38 -18.16
N ALA A 22 6.19 -13.47 -18.67
CA ALA A 22 4.74 -13.64 -18.76
C ALA A 22 4.39 -14.88 -19.60
N THR A 23 5.01 -15.05 -20.77
CA THR A 23 4.76 -16.20 -21.64
C THR A 23 5.13 -17.51 -20.95
N ARG A 24 6.29 -17.58 -20.29
CA ARG A 24 6.75 -18.81 -19.64
C ARG A 24 5.91 -19.18 -18.43
N LEU A 25 5.52 -18.19 -17.61
CA LEU A 25 4.57 -18.39 -16.50
C LEU A 25 3.23 -18.92 -17.03
N SER A 26 2.71 -18.32 -18.11
CA SER A 26 1.45 -18.76 -18.73
C SER A 26 1.47 -20.20 -19.24
N ILE A 27 2.61 -20.66 -19.77
CA ILE A 27 2.74 -22.03 -20.29
C ILE A 27 2.89 -23.05 -19.15
N SER A 28 3.63 -22.69 -18.10
CA SER A 28 4.10 -23.68 -17.10
C SER A 28 3.37 -23.64 -15.76
N THR A 29 2.73 -22.52 -15.41
CA THR A 29 2.37 -22.23 -14.01
C THR A 29 0.90 -21.82 -13.85
N ALA A 30 0.54 -20.65 -14.38
CA ALA A 30 -0.72 -19.95 -14.14
C ALA A 30 -0.96 -18.99 -15.30
N GLU A 31 -2.22 -18.73 -15.62
CA GLU A 31 -2.57 -17.86 -16.74
C GLU A 31 -2.13 -16.41 -16.45
N ILE A 32 -1.50 -15.79 -17.44
CA ILE A 32 -1.14 -14.37 -17.39
C ILE A 32 -2.09 -13.65 -18.33
N GLU A 33 -3.11 -12.99 -17.77
CA GLU A 33 -4.13 -12.26 -18.53
C GLU A 33 -3.51 -11.08 -19.29
N GLY A 34 -2.44 -10.51 -18.74
CA GLY A 34 -1.70 -9.42 -19.36
C GLY A 34 -0.74 -8.72 -18.41
N VAL A 35 -0.21 -7.60 -18.89
CA VAL A 35 0.64 -6.69 -18.13
C VAL A 35 -0.03 -5.32 -18.13
N GLU A 36 -0.36 -4.81 -16.95
CA GLU A 36 -0.84 -3.44 -16.75
C GLU A 36 0.33 -2.55 -16.37
N ARG A 37 0.51 -1.43 -17.05
CA ARG A 37 1.36 -0.35 -16.54
C ARG A 37 0.55 0.52 -15.59
N ARG A 38 1.02 0.68 -14.35
CA ARG A 38 0.37 1.51 -13.33
C ARG A 38 1.21 2.71 -12.94
N GLY A 39 0.54 3.76 -12.47
CA GLY A 39 1.16 4.99 -12.00
C GLY A 39 1.24 6.08 -13.07
N VAL A 40 2.30 6.87 -13.02
CA VAL A 40 2.53 8.00 -13.92
C VAL A 40 2.75 7.50 -15.36
N PRO A 41 2.16 8.13 -16.40
CA PRO A 41 2.48 7.78 -17.78
C PRO A 41 3.98 7.94 -18.08
N ASP A 42 4.66 6.88 -18.51
CA ASP A 42 6.08 6.90 -18.87
C ASP A 42 6.28 7.03 -20.38
N GLU A 43 5.90 8.19 -20.92
CA GLU A 43 6.04 8.54 -22.33
C GLU A 43 6.72 9.91 -22.48
N ASP A 44 7.46 10.12 -23.58
CA ASP A 44 8.04 11.42 -23.96
C ASP A 44 8.86 12.13 -22.84
N GLY A 45 9.51 11.36 -21.96
CA GLY A 45 10.33 11.89 -20.86
C GLY A 45 9.52 12.44 -19.68
N ASN A 46 8.23 12.10 -19.58
CA ASN A 46 7.32 12.60 -18.54
C ASN A 46 7.84 12.37 -17.11
N LEU A 47 8.45 11.20 -16.83
CA LEU A 47 9.02 10.91 -15.51
C LEU A 47 10.10 11.90 -15.06
N GLY A 48 10.86 12.50 -16.00
CA GLY A 48 11.86 13.52 -15.70
C GLY A 48 11.29 14.85 -15.19
N LEU A 49 9.97 15.01 -15.28
CA LEU A 49 9.23 16.19 -14.79
C LEU A 49 8.72 16.01 -13.36
N PHE A 50 8.87 14.82 -12.77
CA PHE A 50 8.55 14.55 -11.37
C PHE A 50 9.85 14.56 -10.55
N ARG A 51 9.94 15.48 -9.60
CA ARG A 51 11.17 15.74 -8.84
C ARG A 51 10.92 15.88 -7.36
N ILE A 52 11.95 15.63 -6.58
CA ILE A 52 12.03 16.08 -5.20
C ILE A 52 12.17 17.60 -5.16
N GLY A 53 11.33 18.25 -4.37
CA GLY A 53 11.39 19.69 -4.11
C GLY A 53 11.72 19.98 -2.65
N LYS A 54 12.55 20.99 -2.40
CA LYS A 54 12.76 21.56 -1.06
C LYS A 54 12.05 22.90 -0.92
N VAL A 55 11.12 23.00 0.02
CA VAL A 55 10.36 24.21 0.27
C VAL A 55 11.26 25.22 0.99
N VAL A 56 11.68 26.26 0.28
CA VAL A 56 12.52 27.33 0.83
C VAL A 56 11.67 28.30 1.66
N GLU A 57 10.51 28.67 1.13
CA GLU A 57 9.55 29.58 1.76
C GLU A 57 8.13 29.08 1.50
N ALA A 58 7.24 29.26 2.48
CA ALA A 58 5.82 28.96 2.36
C ALA A 58 5.01 30.03 3.08
N GLU A 59 4.44 30.97 2.32
CA GLU A 59 3.70 32.10 2.85
C GLU A 59 2.22 32.01 2.48
N LYS A 60 1.37 32.73 3.22
CA LYS A 60 -0.06 32.81 2.88
C LYS A 60 -0.23 33.55 1.54
N HIS A 61 -1.05 33.00 0.65
CA HIS A 61 -1.30 33.61 -0.64
C HIS A 61 -1.99 34.99 -0.49
N PRO A 62 -1.49 36.06 -1.14
CA PRO A 62 -1.96 37.44 -0.90
C PRO A 62 -3.44 37.64 -1.25
N ASN A 63 -3.92 36.91 -2.25
CA ASN A 63 -5.30 37.02 -2.75
C ASN A 63 -6.20 35.80 -2.40
N ALA A 64 -5.77 34.91 -1.50
CA ALA A 64 -6.57 33.71 -1.16
C ALA A 64 -6.23 33.14 0.23
N ASP A 65 -7.23 33.06 1.11
CA ASP A 65 -7.02 32.64 2.50
C ASP A 65 -6.67 31.17 2.71
N ARG A 66 -7.07 30.32 1.76
CA ARG A 66 -6.88 28.86 1.81
C ARG A 66 -5.66 28.37 1.05
N LEU A 67 -4.90 29.26 0.42
CA LEU A 67 -3.75 28.89 -0.40
C LEU A 67 -2.46 29.41 0.22
N GLN A 68 -1.38 28.68 -0.05
CA GLN A 68 -0.02 29.08 0.21
C GLN A 68 0.69 29.40 -1.10
N LEU A 69 1.57 30.40 -1.05
CA LEU A 69 2.52 30.71 -2.11
C LEU A 69 3.89 30.19 -1.65
N CYS A 70 4.38 29.15 -2.31
CA CYS A 70 5.61 28.46 -1.92
C CYS A 70 6.73 28.79 -2.90
N ARG A 71 7.96 28.93 -2.39
CA ARG A 71 9.19 28.89 -3.19
C ARG A 71 9.83 27.53 -3.00
N VAL A 72 9.94 26.76 -4.07
CA VAL A 72 10.39 25.36 -4.03
C VAL A 72 11.62 25.20 -4.91
N ASP A 73 12.73 24.79 -4.30
CA ASP A 73 13.94 24.39 -5.03
C ASP A 73 13.73 22.99 -5.63
N VAL A 74 13.89 22.89 -6.94
CA VAL A 74 13.74 21.64 -7.72
C VAL A 74 15.05 21.27 -8.45
N GLY A 75 16.19 21.78 -7.97
CA GLY A 75 17.53 21.47 -8.49
C GLY A 75 17.92 22.23 -9.75
N GLU A 76 17.28 23.36 -10.05
CA GLU A 76 17.51 24.16 -11.28
C GLU A 76 18.22 25.50 -11.02
N GLY A 77 18.71 25.71 -9.80
CA GLY A 77 19.45 26.91 -9.38
C GLY A 77 18.56 28.00 -8.78
N GLU A 78 17.41 28.32 -9.37
CA GLU A 78 16.42 29.23 -8.78
C GLU A 78 15.15 28.51 -8.31
N PRO A 79 14.66 28.76 -7.07
CA PRO A 79 13.41 28.18 -6.60
C PRO A 79 12.20 28.64 -7.43
N ARG A 80 11.35 27.68 -7.79
CA ARG A 80 10.10 27.92 -8.51
C ARG A 80 9.00 28.41 -7.57
N GLN A 81 8.15 29.30 -8.06
CA GLN A 81 6.95 29.72 -7.35
C GLN A 81 5.81 28.73 -7.62
N ILE A 82 5.30 28.08 -6.59
CA ILE A 82 4.22 27.08 -6.70
C ILE A 82 3.11 27.44 -5.72
N VAL A 83 1.88 27.51 -6.21
CA VAL A 83 0.69 27.73 -5.36
C VAL A 83 0.21 26.37 -4.86
N CYS A 84 0.08 26.22 -3.55
CA CYS A 84 -0.38 24.99 -2.91
C CYS A 84 -1.62 25.26 -2.04
N GLY A 85 -2.52 24.29 -1.94
CA GLY A 85 -3.71 24.37 -1.09
C GLY A 85 -3.59 23.66 0.26
N ALA A 86 -2.60 22.78 0.42
CA ALA A 86 -2.37 22.04 1.65
C ALA A 86 -1.60 22.89 2.67
N TRP A 87 -1.80 22.62 3.96
CA TRP A 87 -1.21 23.37 5.09
C TRP A 87 -0.46 22.45 6.08
N ASN A 88 -0.26 21.18 5.72
CA ASN A 88 0.43 20.18 6.54
C ASN A 88 1.97 20.28 6.46
N PHE A 89 2.51 21.30 5.79
CA PHE A 89 3.95 21.50 5.61
C PHE A 89 4.33 22.99 5.68
N GLY A 90 5.64 23.27 5.73
CA GLY A 90 6.18 24.62 5.74
C GLY A 90 7.59 24.68 5.17
N ALA A 91 8.28 25.81 5.41
CA ALA A 91 9.68 25.97 5.02
C ALA A 91 10.56 24.86 5.62
N GLY A 92 11.48 24.34 4.81
CA GLY A 92 12.34 23.19 5.13
C GLY A 92 11.75 21.82 4.76
N ALA A 93 10.47 21.73 4.40
CA ALA A 93 9.87 20.47 3.99
C ALA A 93 10.45 19.94 2.66
N THR A 94 10.63 18.62 2.58
CA THR A 94 10.93 17.91 1.34
C THR A 94 9.62 17.34 0.79
N VAL A 95 9.30 17.62 -0.47
CA VAL A 95 8.00 17.34 -1.08
C VAL A 95 8.15 16.76 -2.48
N ALA A 96 7.12 16.06 -2.96
CA ALA A 96 7.03 15.64 -4.35
C ALA A 96 6.52 16.79 -5.22
N VAL A 97 7.15 17.05 -6.37
CA VAL A 97 6.79 18.14 -7.29
C VAL A 97 6.63 17.60 -8.70
N ALA A 98 5.53 17.97 -9.37
CA ALA A 98 5.38 17.83 -10.80
C ALA A 98 5.58 19.19 -11.50
N LEU A 99 6.50 19.23 -12.45
CA LEU A 99 6.83 20.43 -13.22
C LEU A 99 5.81 20.65 -14.36
N PRO A 100 5.68 21.88 -14.90
CA PRO A 100 4.85 22.11 -16.07
C PRO A 100 5.28 21.22 -17.25
N GLY A 101 4.29 20.71 -17.97
CA GLY A 101 4.45 19.68 -18.99
C GLY A 101 4.20 18.26 -18.47
N ALA A 102 4.31 18.03 -17.15
CA ALA A 102 4.06 16.73 -16.55
C ALA A 102 2.62 16.27 -16.79
N VAL A 103 2.45 14.99 -17.07
CA VAL A 103 1.16 14.32 -17.21
C VAL A 103 0.97 13.43 -15.99
N LEU A 104 -0.05 13.74 -15.19
CA LEU A 104 -0.43 12.96 -14.02
C LEU A 104 -1.17 11.67 -14.43
N PRO A 105 -1.29 10.68 -13.54
CA PRO A 105 -2.28 9.62 -13.66
C PRO A 105 -3.66 10.17 -14.04
N GLY A 106 -4.38 9.47 -14.92
CA GLY A 106 -5.63 9.96 -15.52
C GLY A 106 -5.45 10.95 -16.70
N GLY A 107 -4.21 11.30 -17.06
CA GLY A 107 -3.91 12.04 -18.30
C GLY A 107 -3.96 13.56 -18.18
N LEU A 108 -4.06 14.10 -16.97
CA LEU A 108 -4.04 15.55 -16.75
C LEU A 108 -2.64 16.12 -17.00
N LYS A 109 -2.48 16.89 -18.07
CA LYS A 109 -1.24 17.64 -18.34
C LYS A 109 -1.20 18.95 -17.56
N LEU A 110 -0.08 19.20 -16.88
CA LEU A 110 0.15 20.40 -16.10
C LEU A 110 0.68 21.53 -16.99
N ASP A 111 0.14 22.73 -16.80
CA ASP A 111 0.57 23.95 -17.47
C ASP A 111 0.94 25.03 -16.45
N ARG A 112 1.83 25.94 -16.85
CA ARG A 112 2.05 27.19 -16.11
C ARG A 112 0.77 28.02 -16.15
N ARG A 113 0.20 28.30 -14.99
CA ARG A 113 -1.06 29.05 -14.88
C ARG A 113 -1.04 30.06 -13.75
N LYS A 114 -1.86 31.09 -13.88
CA LYS A 114 -2.13 32.01 -12.78
C LYS A 114 -3.25 31.46 -11.90
N VAL A 115 -2.98 31.30 -10.62
CA VAL A 115 -3.96 30.92 -9.60
C VAL A 115 -4.20 32.17 -8.76
N ARG A 116 -5.42 32.73 -8.80
CA ARG A 116 -5.80 33.92 -8.01
C ARG A 116 -4.82 35.11 -8.16
N GLY A 117 -4.27 35.29 -9.36
CA GLY A 117 -3.38 36.40 -9.70
C GLY A 117 -1.89 36.06 -9.68
N GLU A 118 -1.48 35.05 -8.90
CA GLU A 118 -0.09 34.62 -8.78
C GLU A 118 0.24 33.49 -9.75
N LEU A 119 1.46 33.49 -10.29
CA LEU A 119 1.95 32.41 -11.15
C LEU A 119 2.21 31.15 -10.32
N SER A 120 1.75 29.99 -10.81
CA SER A 120 2.15 28.68 -10.32
C SER A 120 2.93 27.96 -11.42
N ASP A 121 4.20 27.67 -11.14
CA ASP A 121 5.18 27.07 -12.04
C ASP A 121 5.47 25.60 -11.68
N GLY A 122 4.39 24.85 -11.51
CA GLY A 122 4.39 23.45 -11.07
C GLY A 122 3.24 23.16 -10.10
N MET A 123 3.29 21.97 -9.52
CA MET A 123 2.36 21.45 -8.53
C MET A 123 3.13 20.66 -7.46
N ILE A 124 2.85 20.93 -6.19
CA ILE A 124 3.28 20.07 -5.08
C ILE A 124 2.24 18.96 -4.97
N LEU A 125 2.69 17.71 -4.96
CA LEU A 125 1.83 16.53 -5.08
C LEU A 125 1.38 16.00 -3.72
N ALA A 126 0.08 15.78 -3.62
CA ALA A 126 -0.61 14.90 -2.68
C ALA A 126 -0.58 13.44 -3.17
N GLU A 127 -0.99 12.53 -2.29
CA GLU A 127 -0.97 11.09 -2.59
C GLU A 127 -2.00 10.70 -3.65
N ASP A 128 -3.18 11.32 -3.65
CA ASP A 128 -4.28 11.02 -4.56
C ASP A 128 -3.95 11.34 -6.01
N GLU A 129 -3.15 12.40 -6.23
CA GLU A 129 -2.66 12.81 -7.55
C GLU A 129 -1.67 11.81 -8.16
N LEU A 130 -1.11 10.90 -7.35
CA LEU A 130 -0.33 9.75 -7.79
C LEU A 130 -1.09 8.42 -7.64
N GLU A 131 -2.39 8.46 -7.36
CA GLU A 131 -3.26 7.31 -7.06
C GLU A 131 -2.85 6.51 -5.80
N LEU A 132 -1.97 7.06 -4.95
CA LEU A 132 -1.42 6.38 -3.76
C LEU A 132 -2.30 6.50 -2.51
N GLY A 133 -3.31 7.36 -2.53
CA GLY A 133 -4.19 7.63 -1.40
C GLY A 133 -5.51 8.25 -1.82
N SER A 134 -6.37 8.53 -0.85
CA SER A 134 -7.65 9.24 -1.07
C SER A 134 -7.68 10.64 -0.48
N ASP A 135 -6.61 11.03 0.22
CA ASP A 135 -6.50 12.36 0.80
C ASP A 135 -5.93 13.33 -0.24
N HIS A 136 -6.75 14.34 -0.56
CA HIS A 136 -6.45 15.44 -1.47
C HIS A 136 -6.18 16.75 -0.72
N SER A 137 -6.27 16.73 0.61
CA SER A 137 -6.15 17.90 1.48
C SER A 137 -4.72 18.14 1.97
N GLU A 138 -3.89 17.10 1.93
CA GLU A 138 -2.52 17.09 2.42
C GLU A 138 -1.54 16.69 1.31
N ILE A 139 -0.38 17.34 1.25
CA ILE A 139 0.69 16.94 0.33
C ILE A 139 1.58 15.86 0.93
N MET A 140 2.30 15.14 0.07
CA MET A 140 3.31 14.17 0.49
C MET A 140 4.56 14.87 1.03
N VAL A 141 4.79 14.78 2.34
CA VAL A 141 6.06 15.14 2.97
C VAL A 141 6.97 13.92 2.96
N LEU A 142 8.13 14.05 2.33
CA LEU A 142 9.09 12.98 2.10
C LEU A 142 10.31 13.08 3.03
N PRO A 143 11.07 11.99 3.22
CA PRO A 143 12.36 12.04 3.90
C PRO A 143 13.32 13.04 3.23
N ASP A 144 14.23 13.63 4.01
CA ASP A 144 15.20 14.61 3.52
C ASP A 144 16.04 14.01 2.37
N THR A 145 15.81 14.54 1.18
CA THR A 145 16.41 14.10 -0.08
C THR A 145 16.84 15.34 -0.87
N GLU A 146 17.90 15.23 -1.69
CA GLU A 146 18.42 16.35 -2.45
C GLU A 146 17.37 16.94 -3.40
N ALA A 147 17.33 18.27 -3.52
CA ALA A 147 16.42 18.96 -4.43
C ALA A 147 16.77 18.60 -5.89
N GLY A 148 15.74 18.30 -6.68
CA GLY A 148 15.89 17.93 -8.09
C GLY A 148 16.19 16.46 -8.34
N THR A 149 16.41 15.63 -7.31
CA THR A 149 16.44 14.17 -7.47
C THR A 149 15.16 13.71 -8.20
N PRO A 150 15.28 12.86 -9.23
CA PRO A 150 14.11 12.27 -9.88
C PRO A 150 13.22 11.58 -8.85
N LEU A 151 11.93 11.90 -8.85
CA LEU A 151 11.01 11.33 -7.85
C LEU A 151 10.89 9.80 -8.02
N ALA A 152 11.07 9.28 -9.24
CA ALA A 152 11.12 7.86 -9.55
C ALA A 152 12.24 7.08 -8.82
N ASP A 153 13.31 7.77 -8.40
CA ASP A 153 14.43 7.14 -7.67
C ASP A 153 14.10 6.94 -6.18
N VAL A 154 13.09 7.67 -5.67
CA VAL A 154 12.67 7.66 -4.26
C VAL A 154 11.38 6.88 -4.08
N LEU A 155 10.48 6.97 -5.06
CA LEU A 155 9.18 6.32 -5.07
C LEU A 155 9.00 5.59 -6.40
N PRO A 156 8.49 4.34 -6.42
CA PRO A 156 8.15 3.67 -7.67
C PRO A 156 6.90 4.35 -8.26
N LEU A 157 7.12 5.39 -9.06
CA LEU A 157 6.07 6.17 -9.73
C LEU A 157 5.39 5.38 -10.84
N VAL A 158 6.07 4.36 -11.35
CA VAL A 158 5.60 3.48 -12.41
C VAL A 158 5.99 2.06 -12.04
N ASP A 159 5.06 1.15 -12.26
CA ASP A 159 5.36 -0.27 -12.19
C ASP A 159 4.62 -1.01 -13.30
N ASP A 160 5.25 -2.04 -13.83
CA ASP A 160 4.57 -3.02 -14.65
C ASP A 160 3.97 -4.08 -13.70
N VAL A 161 2.71 -4.44 -13.91
CA VAL A 161 1.97 -5.34 -13.02
C VAL A 161 1.48 -6.53 -13.82
N LEU A 162 1.97 -7.72 -13.47
CA LEU A 162 1.47 -8.96 -14.06
C LEU A 162 0.06 -9.26 -13.50
N LEU A 163 -0.88 -9.53 -14.39
CA LEU A 163 -2.21 -10.01 -14.06
C LEU A 163 -2.21 -11.54 -14.08
N VAL A 164 -2.11 -12.16 -12.90
CA VAL A 164 -1.99 -13.61 -12.75
C VAL A 164 -3.33 -14.20 -12.34
N GLU A 165 -3.90 -15.07 -13.16
CA GLU A 165 -5.05 -15.90 -12.78
C GLU A 165 -4.54 -17.27 -12.32
N SER A 166 -4.67 -17.55 -11.02
CA SER A 166 -4.27 -18.84 -10.44
C SER A 166 -5.42 -19.84 -10.54
N THR A 167 -5.09 -21.06 -10.93
CA THR A 167 -6.03 -22.18 -10.89
C THR A 167 -6.24 -22.63 -9.44
N GLY A 168 -7.44 -23.16 -9.12
CA GLY A 168 -7.83 -23.49 -7.73
C GLY A 168 -6.93 -24.51 -7.00
N ASN A 169 -6.03 -25.18 -7.70
CA ASN A 169 -5.02 -26.11 -7.15
C ASN A 169 -3.67 -25.45 -6.81
N ARG A 170 -3.48 -24.15 -7.06
CA ARG A 170 -2.23 -23.41 -6.79
C ARG A 170 -2.45 -22.20 -5.86
N PRO A 171 -2.97 -22.40 -4.63
CA PRO A 171 -3.15 -21.30 -3.68
C PRO A 171 -1.82 -20.67 -3.24
N ASP A 172 -0.71 -21.40 -3.38
CA ASP A 172 0.65 -20.89 -3.13
C ASP A 172 1.00 -19.69 -4.03
N LEU A 173 0.43 -19.61 -5.23
CA LEU A 173 0.62 -18.51 -6.17
C LEU A 173 -0.20 -17.26 -5.84
N LEU A 174 -1.03 -17.28 -4.79
CA LEU A 174 -1.78 -16.11 -4.31
C LEU A 174 -0.91 -15.19 -3.43
N SER A 175 0.41 -15.18 -3.67
CA SER A 175 1.36 -14.34 -2.95
C SER A 175 2.57 -13.98 -3.81
N ILE A 176 3.17 -12.82 -3.57
CA ILE A 176 4.33 -12.35 -4.32
C ILE A 176 5.50 -13.32 -4.15
N TYR A 177 5.75 -13.79 -2.92
CA TYR A 177 6.82 -14.75 -2.65
C TYR A 177 6.55 -16.13 -3.27
N GLY A 178 5.27 -16.53 -3.38
CA GLY A 178 4.86 -17.75 -4.10
C GLY A 178 5.18 -17.67 -5.59
N ILE A 179 4.83 -16.56 -6.24
CA ILE A 179 5.20 -16.30 -7.63
C ILE A 179 6.72 -16.24 -7.79
N ALA A 180 7.44 -15.53 -6.90
CA ALA A 180 8.90 -15.44 -6.94
C ALA A 180 9.57 -16.81 -6.89
N ARG A 181 9.07 -17.71 -6.04
CA ARG A 181 9.55 -19.08 -5.93
C ARG A 181 9.36 -19.86 -7.23
N GLU A 182 8.22 -19.68 -7.90
CA GLU A 182 7.99 -20.34 -9.19
C GLU A 182 8.93 -19.79 -10.26
N VAL A 183 9.10 -18.47 -10.35
CA VAL A 183 10.03 -17.84 -11.29
C VAL A 183 11.45 -18.34 -11.07
N ALA A 184 11.90 -18.40 -9.81
CA ALA A 184 13.21 -18.93 -9.46
C ALA A 184 13.37 -20.39 -9.93
N ALA A 185 12.36 -21.24 -9.73
CA ALA A 185 12.39 -22.62 -10.18
C ALA A 185 12.36 -22.76 -11.72
N LEU A 186 11.60 -21.93 -12.42
CA LEU A 186 11.47 -21.98 -13.88
C LEU A 186 12.77 -21.58 -14.58
N TYR A 187 13.50 -20.61 -14.03
CA TYR A 187 14.68 -20.01 -14.66
C TYR A 187 16.01 -20.43 -14.01
N ASP A 188 15.98 -21.30 -12.99
CA ASP A 188 17.16 -21.72 -12.22
C ASP A 188 17.90 -20.52 -11.60
N LEU A 189 17.13 -19.64 -10.96
CA LEU A 189 17.62 -18.41 -10.32
C LEU A 189 17.66 -18.55 -8.80
N GLU A 190 18.49 -17.72 -8.16
CA GLU A 190 18.52 -17.62 -6.72
C GLU A 190 17.26 -16.94 -6.18
N LEU A 191 16.55 -17.62 -5.29
CA LEU A 191 15.43 -17.06 -4.53
C LEU A 191 15.96 -16.46 -3.22
N ALA A 192 15.69 -15.18 -2.99
CA ALA A 192 16.02 -14.54 -1.73
C ALA A 192 15.26 -15.19 -0.56
N PRO A 193 15.77 -15.09 0.68
CA PRO A 193 15.06 -15.58 1.86
C PRO A 193 13.65 -14.99 1.98
N ALA A 194 12.73 -15.75 2.58
CA ALA A 194 11.39 -15.25 2.86
C ALA A 194 11.46 -13.98 3.74
N PRO A 195 10.65 -12.95 3.44
CA PRO A 195 10.68 -11.71 4.18
C PRO A 195 10.20 -11.92 5.63
N GLY A 196 10.79 -11.14 6.53
CA GLY A 196 10.43 -11.12 7.95
C GLY A 196 11.41 -11.87 8.83
N VAL A 197 11.58 -11.36 10.03
CA VAL A 197 12.25 -12.02 11.15
C VAL A 197 11.26 -12.06 12.29
N ASP A 198 11.32 -13.08 13.15
CA ASP A 198 10.52 -13.07 14.37
C ASP A 198 11.10 -12.01 15.33
N PRO A 199 10.38 -10.92 15.63
CA PRO A 199 10.93 -9.92 16.54
C PRO A 199 10.87 -10.43 17.97
N GLU A 200 11.92 -10.11 18.74
CA GLU A 200 11.98 -10.40 20.17
C GLU A 200 10.73 -9.84 20.90
N PRO A 201 10.13 -10.60 21.82
CA PRO A 201 9.06 -10.09 22.66
C PRO A 201 9.54 -8.91 23.53
N ALA A 202 8.77 -7.82 23.54
CA ALA A 202 9.04 -6.68 24.42
C ALA A 202 8.59 -6.92 25.88
N GLY A 203 7.85 -8.01 26.12
CA GLY A 203 7.35 -8.42 27.44
C GLY A 203 6.58 -9.74 27.37
N ASP A 204 6.16 -10.23 28.54
CA ASP A 204 5.57 -11.56 28.73
C ASP A 204 4.03 -11.54 28.82
N GLU A 205 3.38 -10.47 28.37
CA GLU A 205 1.91 -10.37 28.43
C GLU A 205 1.27 -11.37 27.45
N PRO A 206 0.55 -12.40 27.94
CA PRO A 206 -0.02 -13.42 27.06
C PRO A 206 -1.30 -12.92 26.39
N VAL A 207 -1.59 -13.46 25.21
CA VAL A 207 -2.91 -13.33 24.58
C VAL A 207 -3.76 -14.52 25.00
N ASP A 208 -4.90 -14.29 25.65
CA ASP A 208 -5.83 -15.36 26.03
C ASP A 208 -6.58 -15.87 24.79
N ILE A 209 -6.18 -17.05 24.30
CA ILE A 209 -6.75 -17.71 23.14
C ILE A 209 -7.20 -19.11 23.54
N THR A 210 -8.47 -19.41 23.26
CA THR A 210 -9.03 -20.76 23.34
C THR A 210 -9.44 -21.22 21.94
N VAL A 211 -9.09 -22.45 21.56
CA VAL A 211 -9.52 -23.07 20.30
C VAL A 211 -10.39 -24.27 20.63
N ASP A 212 -11.71 -24.09 20.59
CA ASP A 212 -12.68 -25.13 20.92
C ASP A 212 -12.85 -26.11 19.74
N ASP A 213 -12.82 -25.60 18.51
CA ASP A 213 -12.89 -26.43 17.30
C ASP A 213 -11.52 -26.55 16.61
N PHE A 214 -10.72 -27.49 17.11
CA PHE A 214 -9.42 -27.81 16.54
C PHE A 214 -9.49 -28.46 15.15
N ALA A 215 -10.63 -29.07 14.79
CA ALA A 215 -10.81 -29.63 13.45
C ALA A 215 -11.01 -28.52 12.40
N GLY A 216 -11.73 -27.46 12.76
CA GLY A 216 -11.90 -26.27 11.92
C GLY A 216 -10.70 -25.32 11.92
N CYS A 217 -10.00 -25.22 13.05
CA CYS A 217 -8.82 -24.36 13.21
C CYS A 217 -7.70 -25.12 13.95
N PRO A 218 -6.83 -25.86 13.23
CA PRO A 218 -5.75 -26.60 13.88
C PRO A 218 -4.62 -25.70 14.39
N ARG A 219 -4.63 -24.41 14.04
CA ARG A 219 -3.60 -23.44 14.45
C ARG A 219 -4.19 -22.03 14.49
N TYR A 220 -4.04 -21.38 15.64
CA TYR A 220 -4.33 -19.96 15.84
C TYR A 220 -3.16 -19.32 16.58
N ILE A 221 -2.72 -18.14 16.16
CA ILE A 221 -1.61 -17.40 16.77
C ILE A 221 -2.09 -15.98 17.06
N GLY A 222 -1.86 -15.51 18.28
CA GLY A 222 -2.06 -14.11 18.64
C GLY A 222 -0.76 -13.48 19.10
N ARG A 223 -0.61 -12.19 18.81
CA ARG A 223 0.45 -11.35 19.35
C ARG A 223 -0.14 -10.01 19.77
N LEU A 224 0.24 -9.55 20.96
CA LEU A 224 -0.20 -8.27 21.49
C LEU A 224 0.78 -7.17 21.11
N PHE A 225 0.25 -6.06 20.61
CA PHE A 225 0.98 -4.82 20.37
C PHE A 225 0.34 -3.71 21.22
N ARG A 226 1.15 -3.06 22.07
CA ARG A 226 0.72 -1.95 22.94
C ARG A 226 1.13 -0.62 22.31
N GLU A 227 0.42 0.45 22.69
CA GLU A 227 0.77 1.84 22.33
C GLU A 227 0.85 2.09 20.81
N VAL A 228 0.02 1.37 20.04
CA VAL A 228 -0.06 1.55 18.59
C VAL A 228 -0.80 2.83 18.27
N THR A 229 -0.13 3.76 17.60
CA THR A 229 -0.78 4.92 16.99
C THR A 229 -1.31 4.54 15.61
N VAL A 230 -2.63 4.55 15.45
CA VAL A 230 -3.28 4.34 14.15
C VAL A 230 -3.17 5.61 13.32
N GLY A 231 -2.67 5.48 12.10
CA GLY A 231 -2.45 6.60 11.19
C GLY A 231 -2.22 6.14 9.75
N PRO A 232 -1.84 7.05 8.85
CA PRO A 232 -1.50 6.69 7.48
C PRO A 232 -0.26 5.79 7.42
N SER A 233 -0.26 4.86 6.47
CA SER A 233 0.92 4.06 6.13
C SER A 233 2.04 4.88 5.50
N PRO A 234 3.30 4.45 5.59
CA PRO A 234 4.38 5.05 4.83
C PRO A 234 4.16 4.87 3.32
N VAL A 235 4.64 5.83 2.52
CA VAL A 235 4.35 5.90 1.07
C VAL A 235 4.74 4.61 0.34
N TRP A 236 5.91 4.02 0.64
CA TRP A 236 6.36 2.77 0.01
C TRP A 236 5.35 1.62 0.17
N LEU A 237 4.70 1.54 1.34
CA LEU A 237 3.72 0.49 1.64
C LEU A 237 2.44 0.72 0.86
N LYS A 238 1.98 1.98 0.83
CA LYS A 238 0.82 2.40 0.05
C LYS A 238 1.01 2.10 -1.44
N THR A 239 2.16 2.42 -2.00
CA THR A 239 2.47 2.17 -3.41
C THR A 239 2.44 0.68 -3.74
N ARG A 240 3.03 -0.19 -2.91
CA ARG A 240 2.99 -1.64 -3.14
C ARG A 240 1.57 -2.19 -3.09
N LEU A 241 0.78 -1.78 -2.08
CA LEU A 241 -0.61 -2.20 -1.97
C LEU A 241 -1.43 -1.74 -3.17
N HIS A 242 -1.28 -0.48 -3.57
CA HIS A 242 -1.98 0.09 -4.72
C HIS A 242 -1.64 -0.66 -6.02
N SER A 243 -0.36 -0.91 -6.31
CA SER A 243 0.05 -1.67 -7.48
C SER A 243 -0.46 -3.11 -7.45
N ALA A 244 -0.59 -3.71 -6.25
CA ALA A 244 -1.21 -5.02 -6.05
C ALA A 244 -2.75 -4.99 -6.05
N GLY A 245 -3.38 -3.85 -6.32
CA GLY A 245 -4.83 -3.70 -6.45
C GLY A 245 -5.58 -3.50 -5.13
N MET A 246 -4.90 -3.12 -4.04
CA MET A 246 -5.50 -2.81 -2.76
C MET A 246 -5.42 -1.32 -2.44
N ARG A 247 -6.55 -0.76 -1.99
CA ARG A 247 -6.59 0.62 -1.50
C ARG A 247 -6.06 0.68 -0.07
N PRO A 248 -5.04 1.51 0.22
CA PRO A 248 -4.59 1.74 1.59
C PRO A 248 -5.67 2.36 2.49
N ILE A 249 -5.67 2.03 3.77
CA ILE A 249 -6.66 2.49 4.76
C ILE A 249 -5.97 3.06 6.00
N SER A 250 -5.14 2.27 6.66
CA SER A 250 -4.37 2.67 7.86
C SER A 250 -3.17 1.76 8.03
N ASN A 251 -2.15 2.24 8.73
CA ASN A 251 -0.92 1.48 9.02
C ASN A 251 -1.16 0.08 9.59
N VAL A 252 -2.24 -0.13 10.35
CA VAL A 252 -2.60 -1.46 10.90
C VAL A 252 -3.20 -2.37 9.84
N VAL A 253 -4.23 -1.91 9.11
CA VAL A 253 -4.90 -2.71 8.07
C VAL A 253 -3.98 -2.97 6.87
N ASP A 254 -3.19 -1.97 6.52
CA ASP A 254 -2.25 -2.04 5.41
C ASP A 254 -1.11 -3.02 5.70
N ALA A 255 -0.63 -3.08 6.94
CA ALA A 255 0.35 -4.09 7.35
C ALA A 255 -0.19 -5.52 7.21
N THR A 256 -1.44 -5.77 7.63
CA THR A 256 -2.05 -7.11 7.47
C THR A 256 -2.26 -7.47 6.00
N ASN A 257 -2.72 -6.53 5.18
CA ASN A 257 -2.90 -6.72 3.74
C ASN A 257 -1.57 -6.96 3.02
N TYR A 258 -0.52 -6.24 3.43
CA TYR A 258 0.81 -6.39 2.87
C TYR A 258 1.39 -7.77 3.15
N VAL A 259 1.30 -8.26 4.39
CA VAL A 259 1.78 -9.61 4.73
C VAL A 259 0.97 -10.68 3.98
N MET A 260 -0.35 -10.50 3.86
CA MET A 260 -1.20 -11.38 3.06
C MET A 260 -0.73 -11.47 1.61
N LEU A 261 -0.48 -10.33 0.96
CA LEU A 261 0.00 -10.31 -0.42
C LEU A 261 1.45 -10.81 -0.54
N ALA A 262 2.31 -10.48 0.42
CA ALA A 262 3.71 -10.87 0.39
C ALA A 262 3.89 -12.39 0.52
N LEU A 263 3.20 -12.99 1.49
CA LEU A 263 3.45 -14.36 1.97
C LEU A 263 2.27 -15.32 1.79
N GLY A 264 1.10 -14.84 1.36
CA GLY A 264 -0.10 -15.67 1.17
C GLY A 264 -0.78 -16.06 2.48
N ASN A 265 -0.56 -15.29 3.55
CA ASN A 265 -1.12 -15.55 4.86
C ASN A 265 -2.03 -14.37 5.29
N PRO A 266 -3.36 -14.50 5.14
CA PRO A 266 -4.30 -13.49 5.60
C PRO A 266 -4.20 -13.27 7.11
N LEU A 267 -4.04 -12.02 7.52
CA LEU A 267 -3.97 -11.62 8.92
C LEU A 267 -5.12 -10.69 9.27
N HIS A 268 -5.45 -10.62 10.55
CA HIS A 268 -6.42 -9.68 11.08
C HIS A 268 -5.91 -9.06 12.38
N ALA A 269 -6.28 -7.80 12.63
CA ALA A 269 -5.95 -7.09 13.86
C ALA A 269 -7.24 -6.73 14.60
N PHE A 270 -7.29 -7.08 15.88
CA PHE A 270 -8.39 -6.70 16.78
C PHE A 270 -7.92 -5.60 17.73
N ASP A 271 -8.82 -4.65 18.02
CA ASP A 271 -8.64 -3.77 19.18
C ASP A 271 -8.94 -4.57 20.44
N LEU A 272 -7.90 -4.90 21.22
CA LEU A 272 -8.03 -5.69 22.45
C LEU A 272 -9.01 -5.05 23.44
N SER A 273 -9.09 -3.72 23.48
CA SER A 273 -9.98 -3.01 24.40
C SER A 273 -11.46 -3.13 24.02
N ALA A 274 -11.74 -3.47 22.77
CA ALA A 274 -13.08 -3.72 22.27
C ALA A 274 -13.52 -5.20 22.42
N LEU A 275 -12.60 -6.13 22.70
CA LEU A 275 -12.93 -7.54 22.91
C LEU A 275 -13.43 -7.78 24.33
N ALA A 276 -14.65 -8.31 24.46
CA ALA A 276 -15.21 -8.63 25.76
C ALA A 276 -14.35 -9.69 26.47
N GLY A 277 -13.93 -9.37 27.70
CA GLY A 277 -13.04 -10.23 28.48
C GLY A 277 -11.59 -10.29 27.97
N ALA A 278 -11.21 -9.44 26.99
CA ALA A 278 -9.86 -9.37 26.42
C ALA A 278 -9.30 -10.73 25.95
N LYS A 279 -10.18 -11.58 25.38
CA LYS A 279 -9.85 -12.94 24.96
C LYS A 279 -10.42 -13.29 23.60
N ILE A 280 -9.86 -14.34 23.01
CA ILE A 280 -10.30 -14.92 21.74
C ILE A 280 -10.75 -16.37 21.98
N ILE A 281 -11.87 -16.75 21.38
CA ILE A 281 -12.42 -18.10 21.36
C ILE A 281 -12.70 -18.48 19.90
N VAL A 282 -12.00 -19.50 19.40
CA VAL A 282 -12.25 -20.06 18.07
C VAL A 282 -13.22 -21.22 18.21
N ARG A 283 -14.45 -21.03 17.73
CA ARG A 283 -15.55 -22.01 17.91
C ARG A 283 -16.51 -21.99 16.74
N ARG A 284 -17.45 -22.95 16.71
CA ARG A 284 -18.61 -22.89 15.83
C ARG A 284 -19.61 -21.83 16.29
N ALA A 285 -20.38 -21.29 15.35
CA ALA A 285 -21.47 -20.39 15.64
C ALA A 285 -22.57 -21.09 16.47
N LYS A 286 -23.23 -20.32 17.33
CA LYS A 286 -24.38 -20.79 18.12
C LYS A 286 -25.67 -20.69 17.30
N PRO A 287 -26.72 -21.47 17.65
CA PRO A 287 -28.03 -21.31 17.06
C PRO A 287 -28.51 -19.85 17.17
N ASP A 288 -29.04 -19.32 16.06
CA ASP A 288 -29.56 -17.96 15.94
C ASP A 288 -28.55 -16.83 16.21
N GLU A 289 -27.25 -17.13 16.19
CA GLU A 289 -26.20 -16.11 16.34
C GLU A 289 -26.17 -15.17 15.13
N THR A 290 -26.05 -13.87 15.37
CA THR A 290 -25.86 -12.86 14.33
C THR A 290 -24.57 -12.09 14.59
N ILE A 291 -24.00 -11.56 13.52
CA ILE A 291 -22.83 -10.69 13.57
C ILE A 291 -23.02 -9.52 12.60
N ARG A 292 -22.59 -8.32 13.00
CA ARG A 292 -22.47 -7.18 12.10
C ARG A 292 -21.04 -7.11 11.58
N THR A 293 -20.84 -7.36 10.29
CA THR A 293 -19.51 -7.32 9.67
C THR A 293 -19.03 -5.88 9.42
N LEU A 294 -17.75 -5.70 9.08
CA LEU A 294 -17.11 -4.39 8.89
C LEU A 294 -17.75 -3.54 7.78
N ASP A 295 -18.45 -4.16 6.83
CA ASP A 295 -19.27 -3.51 5.80
C ASP A 295 -20.60 -2.94 6.36
N GLY A 296 -20.87 -3.13 7.65
CA GLY A 296 -22.07 -2.66 8.33
C GLY A 296 -23.30 -3.54 8.14
N VAL A 297 -23.16 -4.68 7.46
CA VAL A 297 -24.25 -5.62 7.18
C VAL A 297 -24.41 -6.60 8.34
N GLU A 298 -25.65 -6.81 8.78
CA GLU A 298 -25.97 -7.86 9.75
C GLU A 298 -26.13 -9.20 9.03
N ARG A 299 -25.46 -10.23 9.53
CA ARG A 299 -25.41 -11.58 8.96
C ARG A 299 -25.88 -12.57 10.02
N ARG A 300 -26.79 -13.47 9.63
CA ARG A 300 -27.19 -14.61 10.45
C ARG A 300 -26.25 -15.77 10.17
N LEU A 301 -25.64 -16.29 11.23
CA LEU A 301 -24.70 -17.38 11.17
C LEU A 301 -25.43 -18.72 11.17
N GLN A 302 -24.82 -19.72 10.56
CA GLN A 302 -25.25 -21.12 10.62
C GLN A 302 -24.32 -21.88 11.54
N GLU A 303 -24.83 -22.92 12.22
CA GLU A 303 -24.02 -23.74 13.14
C GLU A 303 -22.69 -24.28 12.55
N PRO A 304 -22.60 -24.62 11.26
CA PRO A 304 -21.32 -25.02 10.65
C PRO A 304 -20.32 -23.87 10.49
N ASP A 305 -20.71 -22.60 10.62
CA ASP A 305 -19.80 -21.48 10.45
C ASP A 305 -18.77 -21.47 11.58
N LEU A 306 -17.49 -21.39 11.20
CA LEU A 306 -16.41 -21.18 12.15
C LEU A 306 -16.29 -19.68 12.41
N VAL A 307 -16.22 -19.29 13.68
CA VAL A 307 -16.13 -17.89 14.09
C VAL A 307 -14.96 -17.67 15.03
N ILE A 308 -14.45 -16.44 15.00
CA ILE A 308 -13.63 -15.88 16.06
C ILE A 308 -14.58 -15.12 16.97
N ALA A 309 -14.62 -15.47 18.24
CA ALA A 309 -15.50 -14.89 19.25
C ALA A 309 -14.69 -14.32 20.42
N ASP A 310 -15.31 -13.43 21.18
CA ASP A 310 -14.84 -13.01 22.49
C ASP A 310 -15.69 -13.65 23.60
N ALA A 311 -15.68 -13.10 24.83
CA ALA A 311 -16.48 -13.62 25.92
C ALA A 311 -18.00 -13.49 25.73
N GLU A 312 -18.47 -12.58 24.88
CA GLU A 312 -19.89 -12.26 24.68
C GLU A 312 -20.45 -12.85 23.37
N GLY A 313 -19.70 -12.80 22.27
CA GLY A 313 -20.21 -13.22 20.96
C GLY A 313 -19.17 -13.32 19.85
N ALA A 314 -19.63 -13.66 18.64
CA ALA A 314 -18.79 -13.66 17.45
C ALA A 314 -18.34 -12.24 17.08
N VAL A 315 -17.04 -12.07 16.82
CA VAL A 315 -16.41 -10.81 16.38
C VAL A 315 -15.86 -10.89 14.95
N ALA A 316 -15.67 -12.10 14.41
CA ALA A 316 -15.37 -12.31 12.99
C ALA A 316 -15.86 -13.68 12.52
N ILE A 317 -16.14 -13.80 11.21
CA ILE A 317 -16.32 -15.10 10.55
C ILE A 317 -14.93 -15.58 10.14
N ALA A 318 -14.52 -16.77 10.58
CA ALA A 318 -13.14 -17.20 10.47
C ALA A 318 -12.75 -17.44 9.01
N GLY A 319 -11.76 -16.67 8.52
CA GLY A 319 -11.21 -16.80 7.17
C GLY A 319 -12.02 -16.12 6.05
N ILE A 320 -12.95 -15.22 6.40
CA ILE A 320 -13.80 -14.47 5.47
C ILE A 320 -13.68 -12.97 5.72
#